data_AF-A0A0U5GNJ3-F1
#
_entry.id   AF-A0A0U5GNJ3-F1
#
_cell.length_a   1.000
_cell.length_b   1.000
_cell.length_c   1.000
_cell.angle_alpha   90.00
_cell.angle_beta   90.00
_cell.angle_gamma   90.00
#
_symmetry.space_group_name_H-M   'P 1'
#
loop_
_entity.id
_entity.type
_entity.pdbx_description
1 polymer ?
#
loop_
_entity_poly.entity_id
_entity_poly.type
_entity_poly.pdbx_seq_one_letter_code
_entity_poly.pdbx_strand_id
1 'polypeptide(L)'
;MGKAKKFLEDFISKIPDEKLSGSAYRQILYKDTDFWLEGAGLTPDEPKKFIIEIRMSRNTKLSSLGKFRPTTALTNALVPQNGSWSSKMIRDELLSNIVLLD
;
A
#
# COMPACT_ATOMS: atom_id res chain seq x y z
N MET A 1 14.91 -8.88 10.08
CA MET A 1 14.10 -8.16 9.06
C MET A 1 14.63 -8.48 7.68
N GLY A 2 13.82 -9.11 6.83
CA GLY A 2 14.18 -9.37 5.43
C GLY A 2 14.33 -8.08 4.63
N LYS A 3 15.28 -8.04 3.68
CA LYS A 3 15.58 -6.83 2.87
C LYS A 3 14.32 -6.22 2.24
N ALA A 4 13.47 -7.04 1.64
CA ALA A 4 12.20 -6.61 1.05
C ALA A 4 11.30 -5.82 2.01
N LYS A 5 11.20 -6.28 3.27
CA LYS A 5 10.38 -5.62 4.28
C LYS A 5 10.89 -4.21 4.58
N LYS A 6 12.21 -4.08 4.74
CA LYS A 6 12.85 -2.78 4.92
C LYS A 6 12.60 -1.84 3.73
N PHE A 7 12.75 -2.33 2.50
CA PHE A 7 12.48 -1.52 1.30
C PHE A 7 11.01 -1.08 1.21
N LEU A 8 10.08 -1.94 1.61
CA LEU A 8 8.65 -1.60 1.66
C LEU A 8 8.34 -0.57 2.76
N GLU A 9 8.91 -0.71 3.95
CA GLU A 9 8.81 0.29 5.04
C GLU A 9 9.38 1.64 4.61
N ASP A 10 10.55 1.64 3.95
CA ASP A 10 11.19 2.83 3.39
C ASP A 10 10.33 3.46 2.28
N PHE A 11 9.67 2.66 1.44
CA PHE A 11 8.72 3.15 0.45
C PHE A 11 7.53 3.82 1.12
N ILE A 12 6.91 3.15 2.10
CA ILE A 12 5.74 3.65 2.85
C ILE A 12 6.06 4.98 3.52
N SER A 13 7.23 5.11 4.17
CA SER A 13 7.64 6.35 4.84
C SER A 13 7.88 7.53 3.90
N LYS A 14 8.16 7.28 2.62
CA LYS A 14 8.39 8.33 1.60
C LYS A 14 7.12 8.78 0.87
N ILE A 15 6.00 8.10 1.03
CA ILE A 15 4.74 8.50 0.40
C ILE A 15 4.36 9.90 0.93
N PRO A 16 4.13 10.90 0.07
CA PRO A 16 3.68 12.21 0.51
C PRO A 16 2.28 12.14 1.14
N ASP A 17 2.02 12.95 2.17
CA ASP A 17 0.75 12.89 2.90
C ASP A 17 -0.45 13.19 1.99
N GLU A 18 -0.30 14.07 0.99
CA GLU A 18 -1.36 14.38 0.02
C GLU A 18 -1.75 13.19 -0.87
N LYS A 19 -0.87 12.18 -1.00
CA LYS A 19 -1.15 10.94 -1.73
C LYS A 19 -1.94 9.93 -0.90
N LEU A 20 -1.88 10.05 0.42
CA LEU A 20 -2.64 9.20 1.35
C LEU A 20 -4.01 9.78 1.66
N SER A 21 -4.17 11.10 1.60
CA SER A 21 -5.43 11.80 1.93
C SER A 21 -6.48 11.81 0.81
N GLY A 22 -6.26 11.11 -0.31
CA GLY A 22 -7.12 11.19 -1.50
C GLY A 22 -7.98 9.95 -1.76
N SER A 23 -9.23 10.14 -2.21
CA SER A 23 -10.11 9.06 -2.69
C SER A 23 -9.76 8.66 -4.14
N ALA A 24 -8.72 7.84 -4.29
CA ALA A 24 -8.26 7.39 -5.61
C ALA A 24 -8.82 6.02 -5.97
N TYR A 25 -10.14 5.93 -6.11
CA TYR A 25 -10.79 4.71 -6.57
C TYR A 25 -10.20 4.27 -7.91
N ARG A 26 -9.59 3.07 -7.94
CA ARG A 26 -8.97 2.42 -9.12
C ARG A 26 -7.88 3.24 -9.80
N GLN A 27 -7.09 3.98 -9.03
CA GLN A 27 -5.97 4.76 -9.56
C GLN A 27 -4.67 4.49 -8.81
N ILE A 28 -3.56 4.57 -9.55
CA ILE A 28 -2.22 4.59 -8.97
C ILE A 28 -1.99 5.98 -8.36
N LEU A 29 -1.72 6.00 -7.07
CA LEU A 29 -1.54 7.21 -6.27
C LEU A 29 -0.08 7.68 -6.23
N TYR A 30 0.83 6.71 -6.09
CA TYR A 30 2.24 6.93 -5.91
C TYR A 30 3.00 5.69 -6.36
N LYS A 31 4.19 5.83 -6.93
CA LYS A 31 4.99 4.69 -7.37
C LYS A 31 6.47 5.02 -7.42
N ASP A 32 7.27 3.98 -7.31
CA ASP A 32 8.68 4.00 -7.67
C ASP A 32 9.01 2.82 -8.59
N THR A 33 10.28 2.38 -8.59
CA THR A 33 10.73 1.26 -9.42
C THR A 33 10.24 -0.10 -8.91
N ASP A 34 10.09 -0.26 -7.59
CA ASP A 34 9.85 -1.54 -6.93
C ASP A 34 8.41 -1.70 -6.43
N PHE A 35 7.72 -0.60 -6.15
CA PHE A 35 6.38 -0.60 -5.58
C PHE A 35 5.47 0.48 -6.18
N TRP A 36 4.16 0.27 -6.04
CA TRP A 36 3.18 1.34 -6.21
C TRP A 36 2.07 1.25 -5.19
N LEU A 37 1.57 2.42 -4.80
CA LEU A 37 0.35 2.62 -4.02
C LEU A 37 -0.82 2.80 -5.00
N GLU A 38 -1.91 2.10 -4.77
CA GLU A 38 -3.16 2.27 -5.53
C GLU A 38 -4.39 2.21 -4.63
N GLY A 39 -5.49 2.84 -5.06
CA GLY A 39 -6.80 2.54 -4.51
C GLY A 39 -7.43 1.36 -5.25
N ALA A 40 -7.49 0.19 -4.62
CA ALA A 40 -7.97 -1.06 -5.22
C ALA A 40 -9.50 -1.15 -5.31
N GLY A 41 -10.23 -0.28 -4.61
CA GLY A 41 -11.69 -0.21 -4.72
C GLY A 41 -12.38 0.15 -3.40
N LEU A 42 -13.57 -0.41 -3.21
CA LEU A 42 -14.35 -0.30 -1.98
C LEU A 42 -14.57 -1.70 -1.38
N THR A 43 -14.63 -1.79 -0.06
CA THR A 43 -15.09 -3.01 0.62
C THR A 43 -16.55 -3.33 0.24
N PRO A 44 -16.96 -4.61 0.23
CA PRO A 44 -18.34 -4.99 -0.02
C PRO A 44 -19.27 -4.65 1.17
N ASP A 45 -18.74 -4.63 2.39
CA ASP A 45 -19.50 -4.42 3.62
C ASP A 45 -19.85 -2.95 3.88
N GLU A 46 -20.95 -2.73 4.62
CA GLU A 46 -21.39 -1.40 5.05
C GLU A 46 -20.95 -1.08 6.51
N PRO A 47 -20.43 0.13 6.80
CA PRO A 47 -20.16 1.21 5.84
C PRO A 47 -18.95 0.87 4.96
N LYS A 48 -19.09 1.12 3.66
CA LYS A 48 -18.02 0.90 2.68
C LYS A 48 -16.76 1.70 3.02
N LYS A 49 -15.59 1.07 2.89
CA LYS A 49 -14.26 1.67 3.08
C LYS A 49 -13.47 1.64 1.77
N PHE A 50 -12.63 2.64 1.54
CA PHE A 50 -11.64 2.58 0.46
C PHE A 50 -10.58 1.54 0.77
N ILE A 51 -10.28 0.68 -0.20
CA ILE A 51 -9.18 -0.26 -0.12
C ILE A 51 -7.97 0.43 -0.74
N ILE A 52 -6.96 0.74 0.08
CA ILE A 52 -5.68 1.24 -0.37
C ILE A 52 -4.67 0.09 -0.26
N GLU A 53 -3.93 -0.18 -1.33
CA GLU A 53 -2.96 -1.28 -1.38
C GLU A 53 -1.61 -0.78 -1.85
N ILE A 54 -0.54 -1.41 -1.35
CA ILE A 54 0.77 -1.32 -1.97
C ILE A 54 1.07 -2.64 -2.64
N ARG A 55 1.41 -2.55 -3.93
CA ARG A 55 1.71 -3.70 -4.77
C ARG A 55 3.14 -3.67 -5.25
N MET A 56 3.65 -4.85 -5.54
CA MET A 56 4.95 -5.03 -6.16
C MET A 56 4.93 -4.65 -7.64
N SER A 57 5.90 -3.84 -8.05
CA SER A 57 6.15 -3.50 -9.45
C SER A 57 6.57 -4.72 -10.27
N ARG A 58 6.09 -4.80 -11.52
CA ARG A 58 6.52 -5.85 -12.46
C ARG A 58 8.03 -5.83 -12.75
N ASN A 59 8.64 -4.66 -12.61
CA ASN A 59 10.06 -4.41 -12.90
C ASN A 59 10.91 -4.36 -11.62
N THR A 60 10.40 -4.84 -10.48
CA THR A 60 11.19 -4.83 -9.24
C THR A 60 12.51 -5.58 -9.43
N LYS A 61 13.58 -5.04 -8.85
CA LYS A 61 14.90 -5.68 -8.85
C LYS A 61 15.19 -6.40 -7.53
N LEU A 62 14.24 -6.39 -6.59
CA LEU A 62 14.38 -7.03 -5.29
C LEU A 62 14.23 -8.54 -5.45
N SER A 63 15.35 -9.26 -5.55
CA SER A 63 15.37 -10.73 -5.67
C SER A 63 14.63 -11.45 -4.55
N SER A 64 14.63 -10.87 -3.34
CA SER A 64 13.86 -11.39 -2.18
C SER A 64 12.35 -11.37 -2.39
N LEU A 65 11.85 -10.61 -3.36
CA LEU A 65 10.45 -10.60 -3.75
C LEU A 65 10.14 -11.54 -4.93
N GLY A 66 11.15 -12.20 -5.51
CA GLY A 66 10.98 -13.09 -6.67
C GLY A 66 10.06 -14.28 -6.45
N LYS A 67 9.73 -14.61 -5.19
CA LYS A 67 8.72 -15.64 -4.84
C LYS A 67 7.27 -15.16 -5.00
N PHE A 68 7.05 -13.85 -5.04
CA PHE A 68 5.72 -13.27 -5.19
C PHE A 68 5.40 -13.05 -6.67
N ARG A 69 4.11 -13.10 -7.01
CA ARG A 69 3.68 -12.79 -8.36
C ARG A 69 3.79 -11.27 -8.58
N PRO A 70 4.16 -10.81 -9.79
CA PRO A 70 4.03 -9.40 -10.12
C PRO A 70 2.64 -8.89 -9.78
N THR A 71 2.56 -7.67 -9.26
CA THR A 71 1.31 -7.02 -8.85
C THR A 71 0.61 -7.66 -7.64
N THR A 72 1.29 -8.52 -6.87
CA THR A 72 0.81 -8.98 -5.57
C THR A 72 0.73 -7.79 -4.59
N ALA A 73 -0.39 -7.68 -3.88
CA ALA A 73 -0.54 -6.78 -2.74
C ALA A 73 0.35 -7.26 -1.59
N LEU A 74 1.21 -6.37 -1.11
CA LEU A 74 2.16 -6.63 -0.03
C LEU A 74 1.66 -6.08 1.31
N THR A 75 0.79 -5.06 1.26
CA THR A 75 0.08 -4.48 2.41
C THR A 75 -1.18 -3.76 1.94
N ASN A 76 -2.15 -3.60 2.82
CA ASN A 76 -3.36 -2.83 2.58
C ASN A 76 -3.81 -2.02 3.81
N ALA A 77 -4.65 -1.03 3.55
CA ALA A 77 -5.35 -0.24 4.56
C ALA A 77 -6.81 -0.04 4.12
N LEU A 78 -7.74 -0.19 5.07
CA LEU A 78 -9.18 -0.02 4.85
C LEU A 78 -9.62 1.34 5.39
N VAL A 79 -9.58 2.35 4.52
CA VAL A 79 -9.76 3.76 4.90
C VAL A 79 -11.24 4.16 4.88
N PRO A 80 -11.78 4.73 5.96
CA PRO A 80 -13.16 5.24 5.97
C PRO A 80 -13.41 6.32 4.90
N GLN A 81 -14.57 6.29 4.25
CA GLN A 81 -14.94 7.28 3.24
C GLN A 81 -15.23 8.67 3.79
N ASN A 82 -15.57 8.77 5.08
CA ASN A 82 -15.89 10.04 5.73
C ASN A 82 -14.65 10.92 6.00
N GLY A 83 -13.46 10.51 5.56
CA GLY A 83 -12.23 11.27 5.75
C GLY A 83 -11.74 11.34 7.20
N SER A 84 -12.25 10.48 8.08
CA SER A 84 -11.87 10.48 9.52
C SER A 84 -10.42 10.06 9.79
N TRP A 85 -9.77 9.41 8.83
CA TRP A 85 -8.37 8.99 8.96
C TRP A 85 -7.42 10.07 8.44
N SER A 86 -6.41 10.40 9.24
CA SER A 86 -5.29 11.21 8.78
C SER A 86 -4.32 10.37 7.92
N SER A 87 -3.49 11.04 7.11
CA SER A 87 -2.42 10.38 6.35
C SER A 87 -1.49 9.56 7.25
N LYS A 88 -1.26 10.01 8.49
CA LYS A 88 -0.50 9.26 9.49
C LYS A 88 -1.19 7.94 9.87
N MET A 89 -2.51 7.94 10.13
CA MET A 89 -3.24 6.71 10.47
C MET A 89 -3.19 5.70 9.32
N ILE A 90 -3.35 6.17 8.08
CA ILE A 90 -3.25 5.32 6.87
C ILE A 90 -1.85 4.71 6.77
N ARG A 91 -0.81 5.52 7.01
CA ARG A 91 0.58 5.07 6.97
C ARG A 91 0.88 4.01 8.03
N ASP A 92 0.43 4.24 9.26
CA ASP A 92 0.63 3.32 10.38
C ASP A 92 -0.07 1.97 10.11
N GLU A 93 -1.28 2.01 9.54
CA GLU A 93 -2.03 0.80 9.12
C GLU A 93 -1.28 0.02 8.01
N LEU A 94 -0.75 0.72 7.00
CA LEU A 94 0.03 0.08 5.94
C LEU A 94 1.31 -0.58 6.50
N LEU A 95 1.94 0.01 7.51
CA LEU A 95 3.11 -0.57 8.17
C LEU A 95 2.74 -1.79 9.02
N SER A 96 1.61 -1.76 9.74
CA SER A 96 1.18 -2.90 10.57
C SER A 96 0.77 -4.11 9.75
N ASN A 97 0.24 -3.89 8.54
CA ASN A 97 -0.32 -4.94 7.69
C ASN A 97 0.67 -5.52 6.67
N ILE A 98 1.98 -5.25 6.80
CA ILE A 98 2.97 -5.81 5.88
C ILE A 98 2.98 -7.35 5.93
N VAL A 99 2.53 -7.98 4.85
CA VAL A 99 2.48 -9.44 4.65
C VAL A 99 3.75 -9.91 3.91
N LEU A 100 4.92 -9.56 4.44
CA LEU A 100 6.18 -10.16 3.97
C LEU A 100 6.56 -11.23 4.98
N LEU A 101 6.13 -12.46 4.68
CA LEU A 101 6.43 -13.69 5.42
C LEU A 101 7.94 -13.74 5.75
N ASP A 102 8.25 -13.77 7.06
CA ASP A 102 9.59 -14.02 7.59
C ASP A 102 10.20 -15.31 7.01
#